data_AF-A0A5P1F856-F1
#
_entry.id   AF-A0A5P1F856-F1
#
_cell.length_a   1.000
_cell.length_b   1.000
_cell.length_c   1.000
_cell.angle_alpha   90.00
_cell.angle_beta   90.00
_cell.angle_gamma   90.00
#
_symmetry.space_group_name_H-M   'P 1'
#
loop_
_entity.id
_entity.type
_entity.pdbx_description
1 polymer ?
#
loop_
_entity_poly.entity_id
_entity_poly.type
_entity_poly.pdbx_seq_one_letter_code
_entity_poly.pdbx_strand_id
1 'polypeptide(L)'
;MTYQVPEFVPEFICDRKQQQAVTLQLPTGTSFYGTGEVSGQLERTGKRIFTWNTDAWGYGPETTSLYQSHPWVLALLPDGRALGVLADTTRRCEIDLREGSTIKFSAAAVYPVITFGPFASPTEVLVSFSHAIGTIFMPPKWSLGYHQCRWSYEPDAKVLEVQPS
;
A
#
# COMPACT_ATOMS: atom_id res chain seq x y z
N MET A 1 18.29 -7.88 -27.58
CA MET A 1 17.72 -7.46 -26.28
C MET A 1 18.76 -7.77 -25.21
N THR A 2 19.45 -6.76 -24.70
CA THR A 2 20.37 -6.89 -23.56
C THR A 2 19.52 -6.94 -22.30
N TYR A 3 19.52 -8.10 -21.63
CA TYR A 3 18.84 -8.25 -20.34
C TYR A 3 19.63 -7.45 -19.31
N GLN A 4 19.11 -6.30 -18.87
CA GLN A 4 19.72 -5.57 -17.77
C GLN A 4 19.38 -6.28 -16.47
N VAL A 5 20.40 -6.60 -15.69
CA VAL A 5 20.22 -7.18 -14.35
C VAL A 5 19.54 -6.12 -13.46
N PRO A 6 18.50 -6.47 -12.68
CA PRO A 6 17.89 -5.55 -11.74
C PRO A 6 18.92 -5.00 -10.76
N GLU A 7 18.90 -3.68 -10.53
CA GLU A 7 19.81 -3.01 -9.58
C GLU A 7 19.62 -3.51 -8.14
N PHE A 8 18.37 -3.78 -7.75
CA PHE A 8 18.00 -4.30 -6.44
C PHE A 8 17.35 -5.67 -6.62
N VAL A 9 17.94 -6.69 -6.02
CA VAL A 9 17.49 -8.09 -6.12
C VAL A 9 16.92 -8.54 -4.78
N PRO A 10 15.63 -8.94 -4.72
CA PRO A 10 15.04 -9.46 -3.50
C PRO A 10 15.58 -10.85 -3.16
N GLU A 11 15.80 -11.09 -1.87
CA GLU A 11 16.13 -12.39 -1.31
C GLU A 11 14.84 -13.10 -0.86
N PHE A 12 14.70 -14.37 -1.25
CA PHE A 12 13.51 -15.17 -0.94
C PHE A 12 13.88 -16.29 0.02
N ILE A 13 13.16 -16.36 1.14
CA ILE A 13 13.26 -17.45 2.11
C ILE A 13 11.90 -18.11 2.20
N CYS A 14 11.84 -19.42 1.97
CA CYS A 14 10.64 -20.23 2.14
C CYS A 14 10.90 -21.28 3.23
N ASP A 15 10.03 -21.36 4.23
CA ASP A 15 10.13 -22.36 5.27
C ASP A 15 9.48 -23.70 4.88
N ARG A 16 9.62 -24.73 5.73
CA ARG A 16 9.01 -26.05 5.50
C ARG A 16 7.48 -26.04 5.53
N LYS A 17 6.86 -24.96 6.03
CA LYS A 17 5.41 -24.76 6.11
C LYS A 17 4.87 -23.90 4.95
N GLN A 18 5.69 -23.66 3.91
CA GLN A 18 5.35 -22.81 2.76
C GLN A 18 5.06 -21.36 3.13
N GLN A 19 5.59 -20.88 4.26
CA GLN A 19 5.62 -19.46 4.56
C GLN A 19 6.80 -18.82 3.85
N GLN A 20 6.55 -17.75 3.11
CA GLN A 20 7.57 -17.02 2.38
C GLN A 20 7.83 -15.67 3.02
N ALA A 21 9.09 -15.41 3.30
CA ALA A 21 9.62 -14.09 3.61
C ALA A 21 10.45 -13.59 2.42
N VAL A 22 10.24 -12.34 2.03
CA VAL A 22 11.03 -11.67 1.00
C VAL A 22 11.66 -10.45 1.60
N THR A 23 12.98 -10.31 1.44
CA THR A 23 13.77 -9.18 1.94
C THR A 23 14.38 -8.44 0.78
N LEU A 24 14.24 -7.13 0.75
CA LEU A 24 14.89 -6.25 -0.22
C LEU A 24 15.69 -5.18 0.53
N GLN A 25 17.01 -5.21 0.36
CA GLN A 25 17.91 -4.22 0.92
C GLN A 25 18.09 -3.05 -0.05
N LEU A 26 17.95 -1.83 0.47
CA LEU A 26 18.08 -0.59 -0.30
C LEU A 26 19.14 0.32 0.33
N PRO A 27 19.66 1.32 -0.42
CA PRO A 27 20.66 2.24 0.09
C PRO A 27 20.22 2.95 1.38
N THR A 28 21.16 3.14 2.30
CA THR A 28 20.94 3.88 3.55
C THR A 28 20.38 5.27 3.27
N GLY A 29 19.35 5.67 4.03
CA GLY A 29 18.64 6.93 3.82
C GLY A 29 17.43 6.81 2.90
N THR A 30 17.11 5.59 2.44
CA THR A 30 15.84 5.32 1.77
C THR A 30 14.68 5.52 2.75
N SER A 31 13.66 6.29 2.34
CA SER A 31 12.41 6.45 3.07
C SER A 31 11.27 5.67 2.41
N PHE A 32 10.32 5.21 3.24
CA PHE A 32 9.25 4.33 2.79
C PHE A 32 7.87 4.99 2.88
N TYR A 33 7.02 4.71 1.89
CA TYR A 33 5.67 5.22 1.75
C TYR A 33 4.74 4.13 1.20
N GLY A 34 3.45 4.44 1.09
CA GLY A 34 2.44 3.51 0.56
C GLY A 34 1.74 2.73 1.67
N THR A 35 1.64 1.42 1.48
CA THR A 35 0.91 0.44 2.33
C THR A 35 -0.61 0.62 2.42
N GLY A 36 -1.19 1.49 1.58
CA GLY A 36 -2.64 1.68 1.48
C GLY A 36 -3.25 2.43 2.66
N GLU A 37 -4.47 2.02 3.03
CA GLU A 37 -5.22 2.59 4.14
C GLU A 37 -4.68 2.08 5.49
N VAL A 38 -3.87 2.91 6.15
CA VAL A 38 -3.29 2.63 7.47
C VAL A 38 -3.26 3.90 8.32
N SER A 39 -3.22 3.77 9.66
CA SER A 39 -3.19 4.91 10.57
C SER A 39 -1.81 5.59 10.64
N GLY A 40 -1.80 6.85 11.09
CA GLY A 40 -0.58 7.60 11.40
C GLY A 40 -0.08 8.52 10.27
N GLN A 41 1.17 9.01 10.41
CA GLN A 41 1.83 9.92 9.46
C GLN A 41 2.04 9.26 8.10
N LEU A 42 2.26 10.00 7.01
CA LEU A 42 2.41 9.43 5.67
C LEU A 42 3.62 8.48 5.52
N GLU A 43 4.75 8.82 6.15
CA GLU A 43 5.97 8.02 6.09
C GLU A 43 5.84 6.71 6.88
N ARG A 44 6.39 5.65 6.31
CA ARG A 44 6.33 4.26 6.81
C ARG A 44 7.69 3.74 7.28
N THR A 45 8.75 4.52 7.17
CA THR A 45 10.08 4.18 7.71
C THR A 45 9.98 3.92 9.21
N GLY A 46 10.54 2.81 9.68
CA GLY A 46 10.45 2.43 11.08
C GLY A 46 9.11 1.83 11.51
N LYS A 47 8.20 1.53 10.57
CA LYS A 47 6.86 1.00 10.87
C LYS A 47 6.73 -0.48 10.50
N ARG A 48 5.77 -1.13 11.13
CA ARG A 48 5.34 -2.50 10.82
C ARG A 48 3.84 -2.47 10.56
N ILE A 49 3.42 -2.99 9.42
CA ILE A 49 2.05 -2.95 8.93
C ILE A 49 1.58 -4.37 8.65
N PHE A 50 0.31 -4.65 8.93
CA PHE A 50 -0.33 -5.89 8.50
C PHE A 50 -1.41 -5.56 7.49
N THR A 51 -1.36 -6.23 6.33
CA THR A 51 -2.43 -6.17 5.33
C THR A 51 -3.46 -7.24 5.67
N TRP A 52 -4.43 -6.87 6.52
CA TRP A 52 -5.51 -7.78 6.93
C TRP A 52 -6.78 -7.02 7.32
N ASN A 53 -7.77 -7.00 6.41
CA ASN A 53 -9.00 -6.25 6.61
C ASN A 53 -9.64 -6.57 7.96
N THR A 54 -9.76 -5.55 8.81
CA THR A 54 -10.30 -5.65 10.16
C THR A 54 -11.33 -4.54 10.35
N ASP A 55 -12.49 -4.87 10.93
CA ASP A 55 -13.47 -3.88 11.33
C ASP A 55 -12.91 -3.04 12.49
N ALA A 56 -12.42 -1.84 12.17
CA ALA A 56 -11.62 -0.99 13.06
C ALA A 56 -12.38 0.29 13.43
N TRP A 57 -13.53 0.16 14.07
CA TRP A 57 -14.27 1.29 14.60
C TRP A 57 -13.47 2.03 15.70
N GLY A 58 -13.35 3.35 15.58
CA GLY A 58 -12.61 4.17 16.56
C GLY A 58 -11.08 3.99 16.52
N TYR A 59 -10.51 3.75 15.34
CA TYR A 59 -9.07 3.55 15.16
C TYR A 59 -8.23 4.74 15.68
N GLY A 60 -7.03 4.41 16.16
CA GLY A 60 -6.04 5.37 16.64
C GLY A 60 -4.75 5.30 15.82
N PRO A 61 -3.75 6.14 16.13
CA PRO A 61 -2.47 6.17 15.40
C PRO A 61 -1.72 4.82 15.38
N GLU A 62 -1.95 3.97 16.38
CA GLU A 62 -1.30 2.66 16.55
C GLU A 62 -2.04 1.49 15.87
N THR A 63 -3.17 1.75 15.20
CA THR A 63 -3.97 0.69 14.56
C THR A 63 -3.29 0.19 13.27
N THR A 64 -2.65 -0.98 13.36
CA THR A 64 -1.78 -1.52 12.30
C THR A 64 -2.47 -2.09 11.05
N SER A 65 -3.79 -2.26 11.08
CA SER A 65 -4.60 -2.70 9.94
C SER A 65 -6.00 -2.10 10.01
N LEU A 66 -6.52 -1.67 8.86
CA LEU A 66 -7.85 -1.06 8.72
C LEU A 66 -8.71 -1.88 7.73
N TYR A 67 -9.54 -1.22 6.93
CA TYR A 67 -10.54 -1.86 6.08
C TYR A 67 -9.99 -2.33 4.74
N GLN A 68 -8.83 -1.82 4.32
CA GLN A 68 -8.19 -2.19 3.05
C GLN A 68 -6.79 -2.76 3.23
N SER A 69 -6.41 -3.66 2.31
CA SER A 69 -5.13 -4.35 2.31
C SER A 69 -4.38 -4.07 1.00
N HIS A 70 -3.26 -3.36 1.11
CA HIS A 70 -2.41 -3.03 -0.03
C HIS A 70 -0.98 -3.48 0.25
N PRO A 71 -0.57 -4.69 -0.19
CA PRO A 71 0.77 -5.24 0.04
C PRO A 71 1.83 -4.58 -0.86
N TRP A 72 1.91 -3.24 -0.79
CA TRP A 72 2.67 -2.36 -1.67
C TRP A 72 3.50 -1.36 -0.86
N VAL A 73 4.77 -1.18 -1.26
CA VAL A 73 5.68 -0.19 -0.69
C VAL A 73 6.27 0.66 -1.80
N LEU A 74 6.27 1.97 -1.60
CA LEU A 74 7.01 2.93 -2.39
C LEU A 74 8.27 3.34 -1.61
N ALA A 75 9.44 3.15 -2.20
CA ALA A 75 10.73 3.53 -1.65
C ALA A 75 11.27 4.75 -2.38
N LEU A 76 11.62 5.80 -1.64
CA LEU A 76 12.34 6.98 -2.14
C LEU A 76 13.82 6.84 -1.76
N LEU A 77 14.67 6.70 -2.77
CA LEU A 77 16.11 6.51 -2.62
C LEU A 77 16.79 7.85 -2.26
N PRO A 78 17.96 7.82 -1.59
CA PRO A 78 18.67 9.04 -1.18
C PRO A 78 19.14 9.92 -2.36
N ASP A 79 19.24 9.36 -3.57
CA ASP A 79 19.58 10.08 -4.79
C ASP A 79 18.35 10.71 -5.51
N GLY A 80 17.17 10.59 -4.90
CA GLY A 80 15.90 11.13 -5.42
C GLY A 80 15.14 10.18 -6.36
N ARG A 81 15.75 9.06 -6.76
CA ARG A 81 15.05 8.02 -7.54
C ARG A 81 14.02 7.30 -6.67
N ALA A 82 13.09 6.62 -7.29
CA ALA A 82 12.05 5.88 -6.58
C ALA A 82 11.86 4.46 -7.13
N LEU A 83 11.50 3.54 -6.24
CA LEU A 83 11.22 2.14 -6.54
C LEU A 83 9.90 1.75 -5.90
N GLY A 84 9.05 1.06 -6.66
CA GLY A 84 7.84 0.43 -6.12
C GLY A 84 8.02 -1.07 -5.96
N VAL A 85 7.50 -1.65 -4.88
CA VAL A 85 7.57 -3.09 -4.62
C VAL A 85 6.20 -3.61 -4.18
N LEU A 86 5.64 -4.52 -4.97
CA LEU A 86 4.38 -5.21 -4.71
C LEU A 86 4.65 -6.66 -4.31
N ALA A 87 4.18 -7.06 -3.14
CA ALA A 87 4.00 -8.48 -2.81
C ALA A 87 2.61 -8.90 -3.31
N ASP A 88 2.55 -9.59 -4.44
CA ASP A 88 1.28 -9.95 -5.09
C ASP A 88 0.66 -11.17 -4.39
N THR A 89 -0.02 -10.90 -3.27
CA THR A 89 -0.65 -11.91 -2.44
C THR A 89 -1.98 -11.45 -1.90
N THR A 90 -2.93 -12.38 -1.82
CA THR A 90 -4.24 -12.20 -1.18
C THR A 90 -4.26 -12.72 0.26
N ARG A 91 -3.16 -13.30 0.73
CA ARG A 91 -3.01 -13.77 2.11
C ARG A 91 -2.65 -12.60 3.01
N ARG A 92 -2.90 -12.76 4.32
CA ARG A 92 -2.36 -11.87 5.36
C ARG A 92 -0.86 -11.69 5.14
N CYS A 93 -0.46 -10.48 4.75
CA CYS A 93 0.93 -10.14 4.51
C CYS A 93 1.39 -9.11 5.55
N GLU A 94 2.50 -9.41 6.18
CA GLU A 94 3.23 -8.50 7.04
C GLU A 94 4.24 -7.71 6.21
N ILE A 95 4.25 -6.39 6.40
CA ILE A 95 5.23 -5.46 5.84
C ILE A 95 6.04 -4.90 7.02
N ASP A 96 7.32 -5.26 7.10
CA ASP A 96 8.24 -4.78 8.13
C ASP A 96 9.29 -3.85 7.51
N LEU A 97 9.29 -2.60 7.96
CA LEU A 97 10.13 -1.50 7.47
C LEU A 97 10.98 -0.90 8.60
N ARG A 98 11.17 -1.66 9.68
CA ARG A 98 11.90 -1.22 10.88
C ARG A 98 13.40 -1.33 10.76
N GLU A 99 13.87 -2.28 9.96
CA GLU A 99 15.30 -2.52 9.73
C GLU A 99 15.82 -1.57 8.64
N GLY A 100 16.98 -0.95 8.90
CA GLY A 100 17.45 0.23 8.18
C GLY A 100 17.45 0.07 6.66
N SER A 101 16.57 0.84 5.98
CA SER A 101 16.40 0.83 4.52
C SER A 101 16.12 -0.56 3.93
N THR A 102 15.50 -1.45 4.72
CA THR A 102 15.07 -2.79 4.31
C THR A 102 13.56 -2.85 4.15
N ILE A 103 13.09 -3.47 3.08
CA ILE A 103 11.68 -3.89 2.94
C ILE A 103 11.61 -5.39 3.21
N LYS A 104 10.77 -5.80 4.16
CA LYS A 104 10.48 -7.22 4.38
C LYS A 104 8.99 -7.51 4.26
N PHE A 105 8.65 -8.40 3.34
CA PHE A 105 7.32 -8.98 3.22
C PHE A 105 7.29 -10.38 3.82
N SER A 106 6.20 -10.77 4.47
CA SER A 106 6.03 -12.14 4.98
C SER A 106 4.58 -12.59 4.92
N ALA A 107 4.31 -13.74 4.32
CA ALA A 107 2.96 -14.31 4.21
C ALA A 107 2.96 -15.84 4.28
N ALA A 108 1.82 -16.42 4.65
CA ALA A 108 1.63 -17.86 4.79
C ALA A 108 1.30 -18.55 3.44
N ALA A 109 2.04 -18.20 2.39
CA ALA A 109 2.06 -18.83 1.08
C ALA A 109 3.27 -18.29 0.29
N VAL A 110 3.65 -18.97 -0.79
CA VAL A 110 4.55 -18.40 -1.82
C VAL A 110 3.76 -17.40 -2.67
N TYR A 111 4.36 -16.24 -2.95
CA TYR A 111 3.81 -15.17 -3.76
C TYR A 111 4.90 -14.54 -4.65
N PRO A 112 4.52 -14.01 -5.83
CA PRO A 112 5.43 -13.21 -6.63
C PRO A 112 5.68 -11.83 -5.98
N VAL A 113 6.88 -11.30 -6.21
CA VAL A 113 7.23 -9.91 -5.90
C VAL A 113 7.50 -9.18 -7.21
N ILE A 114 6.80 -8.08 -7.43
CA ILE A 114 6.86 -7.27 -8.64
C ILE A 114 7.49 -5.92 -8.28
N THR A 115 8.54 -5.54 -9.00
CA THR A 115 9.23 -4.27 -8.80
C THR A 115 8.94 -3.31 -9.95
N PHE A 116 8.84 -2.01 -9.62
CA PHE A 116 8.53 -0.93 -10.54
C PHE A 116 9.62 0.13 -10.44
N GLY A 117 10.57 0.10 -11.37
CA GLY A 117 11.73 1.01 -11.38
C GLY A 117 13.06 0.28 -11.11
N PRO A 118 14.09 0.99 -10.61
CA PRO A 118 14.04 2.39 -10.14
C PRO A 118 13.79 3.40 -11.27
N PHE A 119 13.01 4.44 -10.99
CA PHE A 119 12.72 5.56 -11.89
C PHE A 119 13.23 6.88 -11.32
N ALA A 120 13.23 7.94 -12.14
CA ALA A 120 13.73 9.26 -11.74
C ALA A 120 12.84 9.97 -10.71
N SER A 121 11.57 9.57 -10.60
CA SER A 121 10.60 10.18 -9.68
C SER A 121 9.58 9.18 -9.12
N PRO A 122 9.01 9.45 -7.92
CA PRO A 122 7.87 8.68 -7.40
C PRO A 122 6.65 8.66 -8.32
N THR A 123 6.43 9.74 -9.07
CA THR A 123 5.31 9.85 -10.01
C THR A 123 5.40 8.80 -11.11
N GLU A 124 6.60 8.57 -11.67
CA GLU A 124 6.80 7.52 -12.69
C GLU A 124 6.54 6.12 -12.13
N VAL A 125 6.92 5.85 -10.89
CA VAL A 125 6.59 4.60 -10.20
C VAL A 125 5.08 4.40 -10.13
N LEU A 126 4.34 5.45 -9.72
CA LEU A 126 2.89 5.38 -9.59
C LEU A 126 2.19 5.22 -10.95
N VAL A 127 2.68 5.86 -12.02
CA VAL A 127 2.17 5.68 -13.38
C VAL A 127 2.37 4.22 -13.83
N SER A 128 3.59 3.70 -13.68
CA SER A 128 3.92 2.31 -14.02
C SER A 128 3.07 1.31 -13.24
N PHE A 129 2.91 1.53 -11.94
CA PHE A 129 2.05 0.74 -11.08
C PHE A 129 0.58 0.78 -11.55
N SER A 130 0.05 1.97 -11.86
CA SER A 130 -1.33 2.12 -12.33
C SER A 130 -1.61 1.41 -13.65
N HIS A 131 -0.63 1.34 -14.55
CA HIS A 131 -0.75 0.58 -15.80
C HIS A 131 -0.81 -0.93 -15.55
N ALA A 132 -0.16 -1.43 -14.48
CA ALA A 132 -0.18 -2.85 -14.13
C ALA A 132 -1.46 -3.26 -13.39
N ILE A 133 -1.96 -2.44 -12.47
CA ILE A 133 -3.15 -2.77 -11.66
C ILE A 133 -4.47 -2.25 -12.23
N GLY A 134 -4.42 -1.41 -13.26
CA GLY A 134 -5.56 -0.71 -13.82
C GLY A 134 -5.81 0.66 -13.20
N THR A 135 -6.53 1.51 -13.93
CA THR A 135 -6.89 2.86 -13.50
C THR A 135 -8.30 2.91 -12.93
N ILE A 136 -8.55 3.88 -12.05
CA ILE A 136 -9.90 4.14 -11.53
C ILE A 136 -10.88 4.47 -12.67
N PHE A 137 -12.11 3.99 -12.55
CA PHE A 137 -13.20 4.43 -13.42
C PHE A 137 -13.46 5.92 -13.23
N MET A 138 -13.71 6.65 -14.32
CA MET A 138 -14.03 8.08 -14.26
C MET A 138 -15.40 8.27 -13.62
N PRO A 139 -15.50 8.80 -12.39
CA PRO A 139 -16.77 8.89 -11.70
C PRO A 139 -17.63 10.02 -12.29
N PRO A 140 -18.96 9.95 -12.15
CA PRO A 140 -19.86 11.01 -12.64
C PRO A 140 -19.64 12.30 -11.87
N LYS A 141 -19.82 13.46 -12.52
CA LYS A 141 -19.51 14.79 -11.92
C LYS A 141 -20.17 15.04 -10.56
N TRP A 142 -21.38 14.54 -10.34
CA TRP A 142 -22.11 14.72 -9.07
C TRP A 142 -21.44 14.01 -7.89
N SER A 143 -20.58 13.00 -8.12
CA SER A 143 -19.87 12.32 -7.04
C SER A 143 -18.75 13.16 -6.43
N LEU A 144 -18.36 14.25 -7.09
CA LEU A 144 -17.35 15.20 -6.62
C LEU A 144 -17.97 16.34 -5.80
N GLY A 145 -19.30 16.42 -5.74
CA GLY A 145 -20.03 17.38 -4.92
C GLY A 145 -20.03 17.02 -3.44
N TYR A 146 -20.72 17.81 -2.63
CA TYR A 146 -20.92 17.53 -1.21
C TYR A 146 -21.95 16.41 -1.02
N HIS A 147 -21.59 15.40 -0.22
CA HIS A 147 -22.45 14.26 0.11
C HIS A 147 -22.69 14.26 1.61
N GLN A 148 -23.94 14.01 2.01
CA GLN A 148 -24.39 14.05 3.40
C GLN A 148 -25.00 12.69 3.75
N CYS A 149 -24.60 12.09 4.89
CA CYS A 149 -25.14 10.81 5.35
C CYS A 149 -25.29 10.74 6.87
N ARG A 150 -26.24 9.92 7.36
CA ARG A 150 -26.41 9.53 8.77
C ARG A 150 -27.00 8.12 8.84
N TRP A 151 -26.56 7.36 9.83
CA TRP A 151 -27.22 6.12 10.23
C TRP A 151 -28.14 6.41 11.43
N SER A 152 -29.47 6.51 11.30
CA SER A 152 -30.32 6.53 10.09
C SER A 152 -30.94 7.92 9.85
N TYR A 153 -31.49 8.11 8.65
CA TYR A 153 -32.56 9.10 8.39
C TYR A 153 -33.91 8.42 8.43
N GLU A 154 -34.50 8.38 9.61
CA GLU A 154 -35.85 7.86 9.82
C GLU A 154 -36.65 8.87 10.64
N PRO A 155 -37.91 9.17 10.27
CA PRO A 155 -38.66 8.69 9.10
C PRO A 155 -38.27 9.39 7.78
N ASP A 156 -38.88 9.01 6.65
CA ASP A 156 -38.63 9.55 5.30
C ASP A 156 -38.69 11.09 5.20
N ALA A 157 -39.56 11.72 5.98
CA ALA A 157 -39.64 13.18 6.10
C ALA A 157 -38.29 13.84 6.45
N LYS A 158 -37.42 13.15 7.22
CA LYS A 158 -36.08 13.65 7.58
C LYS A 158 -35.12 13.69 6.40
N VAL A 159 -35.36 12.91 5.35
CA VAL A 159 -34.53 12.94 4.12
C VAL A 159 -34.81 14.23 3.35
N LEU A 160 -36.08 14.65 3.24
CA LEU A 160 -36.49 15.84 2.51
C LEU A 160 -36.01 17.14 3.20
N GLU A 161 -35.95 17.16 4.53
CA GLU A 161 -35.41 18.30 5.29
C GLU A 161 -33.92 18.56 5.05
N VAL A 162 -33.15 17.52 4.69
CA VAL A 162 -31.69 17.60 4.50
C VAL A 162 -31.33 17.99 3.06
N GLN A 163 -32.30 17.98 2.15
CA GLN A 163 -32.07 18.36 0.75
C GLN A 163 -31.74 19.85 0.66
N PRO A 164 -30.60 20.24 0.05
CA PRO A 164 -30.31 21.64 -0.21
C PRO A 164 -31.36 22.22 -1.19
N SER A 165 -31.79 23.46 -0.91
CA SER A 165 -32.74 24.24 -1.72
C SER A 165 -32.23 24.55 -3.12
#